data_AF-A0AA44NFR0-F1
#
_entry.id   AF-A0AA44NFR0-F1
#
_cell.length_a   1.000
_cell.length_b   1.000
_cell.length_c   1.000
_cell.angle_alpha   90.00
_cell.angle_beta   90.00
_cell.angle_gamma   90.00
#
_symmetry.space_group_name_H-M   'P 1'
#
loop_
_entity.id
_entity.type
_entity.pdbx_description
1 polymer ?
#
loop_
_entity_poly.entity_id
_entity_poly.type
_entity_poly.pdbx_seq_one_letter_code
_entity_poly.pdbx_strand_id
1 'polypeptide(L)' 'MIKFGGINEMYRVELNKYGDPDALRLMEIPKPLPTAGQVRVKVCSAGINPVNIKIRDSSLAQWFS' A
#
# COMPACT_ATOMS: atom_id res chain seq x y z
N MET A 1 8.11 9.86 14.30
CA MET A 1 8.80 8.56 14.47
C MET A 1 8.00 7.49 13.75
N ILE A 2 8.59 6.83 12.75
CA ILE A 2 7.95 5.70 12.08
C ILE A 2 8.04 4.51 13.05
N LYS A 3 6.91 4.00 13.53
CA LYS A 3 6.87 2.74 14.28
C LYS A 3 7.10 1.60 13.28
N PHE A 4 7.95 0.65 13.63
CA PHE A 4 8.05 -0.61 12.90
C PHE A 4 7.07 -1.60 13.52
N GLY A 5 6.32 -2.32 12.67
CA GLY A 5 5.38 -3.34 13.14
C GLY A 5 6.10 -4.43 13.92
N GLY A 6 5.35 -5.18 14.73
CA GLY A 6 5.87 -6.32 15.47
C GLY A 6 6.54 -7.38 14.57
N ILE A 7 7.13 -8.42 15.18
CA ILE A 7 7.83 -9.48 14.43
C ILE A 7 6.93 -10.19 13.40
N ASN A 8 5.61 -10.15 13.58
CA ASN A 8 4.63 -10.76 12.67
C ASN A 8 3.80 -9.72 11.88
N GLU A 9 3.93 -8.43 12.18
CA GLU A 9 3.11 -7.36 11.59
C GLU A 9 3.94 -6.46 10.66
N MET A 10 3.29 -5.90 9.64
CA MET A 10 3.84 -4.88 8.77
C MET A 10 2.84 -3.74 8.58
N TYR A 11 3.34 -2.58 8.15
CA TYR A 11 2.47 -1.48 7.74
C TYR A 11 2.28 -1.47 6.23
N ARG A 12 1.06 -1.14 5.78
CA ARG A 12 0.76 -0.80 4.39
C ARG A 12 0.02 0.54 4.30
N VAL A 13 0.15 1.23 3.18
CA VAL A 13 -0.74 2.33 2.83
C VAL A 13 -1.89 1.76 2.00
N GLU A 14 -3.12 2.03 2.41
CA GLU A 14 -4.34 1.50 1.80
C GLU A 14 -5.25 2.62 1.29
N LEU A 15 -5.89 2.36 0.14
CA LEU A 15 -6.90 3.21 -0.46
C LEU A 15 -8.22 2.42 -0.54
N ASN A 16 -9.17 2.72 0.36
CA ASN A 16 -10.48 2.05 0.39
C ASN A 16 -11.60 2.85 -0.27
N LYS A 17 -11.34 4.13 -0.58
CA LYS A 17 -12.25 5.00 -1.30
C LYS A 17 -11.42 5.98 -2.13
N TYR A 18 -11.91 6.36 -3.29
CA TYR A 18 -11.33 7.46 -4.04
C TYR A 18 -11.50 8.79 -3.30
N GLY A 19 -10.63 9.76 -3.57
CA GLY A 19 -10.72 11.09 -3.00
C GLY A 19 -9.36 11.79 -2.91
N ASP A 20 -9.28 12.79 -2.06
CA ASP A 20 -8.08 13.60 -1.79
C ASP A 20 -6.95 12.79 -1.10
N PRO A 21 -5.75 13.36 -0.89
CA PRO A 21 -4.64 12.65 -0.24
C PRO A 21 -5.02 11.98 1.09
N ASP A 22 -5.96 12.56 1.84
CA ASP A 22 -6.49 12.05 3.12
C ASP A 22 -7.27 10.73 2.99
N ALA A 23 -7.57 10.28 1.78
CA ALA A 23 -8.19 8.97 1.54
C ALA A 23 -7.21 7.80 1.82
N LEU A 24 -5.90 8.06 1.82
CA LEU A 24 -4.88 7.06 2.11
C LEU A 24 -4.76 6.83 3.62
N ARG A 25 -4.76 5.56 4.03
CA ARG A 25 -4.63 5.17 5.44
C ARG A 25 -3.45 4.24 5.66
N LEU A 26 -2.69 4.50 6.73
CA LEU A 26 -1.68 3.58 7.20
C LEU A 26 -2.36 2.49 8.05
N MET A 27 -2.19 1.23 7.65
CA MET A 27 -2.79 0.08 8.31
C MET A 27 -1.70 -0.86 8.81
N GLU A 28 -1.84 -1.37 10.03
CA GLU A 28 -1.05 -2.48 10.55
C GLU A 28 -1.72 -3.80 10.20
N ILE A 29 -1.00 -4.70 9.56
CA ILE A 29 -1.51 -5.98 9.06
C ILE A 29 -0.47 -7.10 9.23
N PRO A 30 -0.89 -8.38 9.24
CA PRO A 30 0.05 -9.48 9.27
C PRO A 30 0.99 -9.48 8.06
N LYS A 31 2.24 -9.90 8.28
CA LYS A 31 3.20 -10.09 7.19
C LYS A 31 2.69 -11.20 6.26
N PRO A 32 2.65 -10.96 4.94
CA PRO A 32 2.25 -11.99 3.99
C PRO A 32 3.29 -13.12 3.98
N LEU A 33 2.79 -14.34 3.78
CA LEU A 33 3.60 -15.54 3.55
C LEU A 33 3.80 -15.70 2.03
N PRO A 34 5.04 -15.69 1.52
CA PRO A 34 5.28 -15.96 0.11
C PRO A 34 4.92 -17.41 -0.23
N THR A 35 4.37 -17.64 -1.42
CA THR A 35 4.13 -18.99 -1.96
C THR A 35 5.23 -19.42 -2.93
N ALA A 36 5.10 -20.61 -3.53
CA ALA A 36 6.09 -21.13 -4.47
C ALA A 36 6.35 -20.13 -5.63
N GLY A 37 7.62 -19.76 -5.83
CA GLY A 37 8.04 -18.78 -6.83
C GLY A 37 8.00 -17.31 -6.39
N GLN A 38 7.57 -17.02 -5.15
CA GLN A 38 7.53 -15.66 -4.62
C GLN A 38 8.66 -15.41 -3.61
N VAL A 39 9.06 -14.15 -3.47
CA VAL A 39 9.95 -13.68 -2.40
C VAL A 39 9.28 -12.59 -1.60
N ARG A 40 9.58 -12.52 -0.29
CA ARG A 40 9.13 -11.40 0.56
C ARG A 40 10.27 -10.42 0.75
N VAL A 41 10.02 -9.16 0.40
CA VAL A 41 11.00 -8.07 0.51
C VAL A 41 10.66 -7.18 1.70
N LYS A 42 11.67 -6.86 2.52
CA LYS A 42 11.56 -5.78 3.50
C LYS A 42 11.77 -4.45 2.76
N VAL A 43 10.69 -3.74 2.47
CA VAL A 43 10.73 -2.46 1.75
C VAL A 43 11.44 -1.40 2.61
N CYS A 44 12.57 -0.88 2.12
CA CYS A 44 13.28 0.24 2.75
C CYS A 44 12.75 1.60 2.28
N SER A 45 12.29 1.67 1.02
CA SER A 45 11.77 2.88 0.38
C SER A 45 10.83 2.49 -0.76
N ALA A 46 9.80 3.31 -1.01
CA ALA A 46 8.89 3.17 -2.14
C ALA A 46 8.77 4.50 -2.89
N GLY A 47 8.82 4.45 -4.22
CA GLY A 47 8.60 5.62 -5.06
C GLY A 47 7.12 5.94 -5.23
N ILE A 48 6.80 7.22 -5.37
CA ILE A 48 5.48 7.67 -5.84
C ILE A 48 5.55 7.93 -7.33
N ASN A 49 4.66 7.28 -8.08
CA ASN A 49 4.52 7.42 -9.52
C ASN A 49 3.21 8.17 -9.85
N PRO A 50 3.11 8.82 -11.03
CA PRO A 50 1.89 9.53 -11.44
C PRO A 50 0.61 8.67 -11.40
N VAL A 51 0.74 7.37 -11.70
CA VAL A 51 -0.38 6.43 -11.63
C VAL A 51 -0.98 6.32 -10.23
N ASN A 52 -0.19 6.47 -9.16
CA ASN A 52 -0.69 6.41 -7.78
C ASN A 52 -1.70 7.53 -7.50
N ILE A 53 -1.45 8.73 -8.03
CA ILE A 53 -2.34 9.88 -7.90
C ILE A 53 -3.64 9.63 -8.67
N LYS A 54 -3.51 9.18 -9.92
CA LYS A 54 -4.65 8.93 -10.82
C LYS A 54 -5.54 7.77 -10.39
N ILE A 55 -4.99 6.77 -9.70
CA ILE A 55 -5.80 5.73 -9.05
C ILE A 55 -6.54 6.35 -7.86
N ARG A 56 -5.84 7.08 -6.99
CA ARG A 56 -6.42 7.69 -5.77
C ARG A 56 -7.57 8.65 -6.07
N ASP A 57 -7.41 9.53 -7.05
CA ASP A 57 -8.40 10.57 -7.39
C ASP A 57 -9.50 10.08 -8.35
N SER A 58 -9.58 8.77 -8.61
CA SER A 58 -10.51 8.11 -9.55
C SER A 58 -10.30 8.38 -11.05
N SER A 59 -9.28 9.14 -11.47
CA SER A 59 -9.01 9.41 -12.89
C SER A 59 -8.81 8.14 -13.72
N LEU A 60 -8.38 7.04 -13.10
CA LEU A 60 -8.24 5.72 -13.74
C LEU A 60 -9.26 4.68 -13.29
N ALA A 61 -10.34 5.06 -12.60
CA ALA A 61 -11.29 4.11 -12.00
C ALA A 61 -11.84 3.07 -13.00
N GLN A 62 -12.10 3.47 -14.25
CA GLN A 62 -12.57 2.55 -15.30
C GLN A 62 -11.61 1.38 -15.61
N TRP A 63 -10.33 1.49 -15.26
CA TRP A 63 -9.29 0.48 -15.52
C TRP A 63 -9.04 -0.43 -14.32
N PHE A 64 -9.58 -0.10 -13.14
CA PHE A 64 -9.32 -0.78 -11.86
C PHE A 64 -10.61 -1.27 -11.18
N SER A 65 -11.65 -1.54 -11.97
CA SER A 65 -12.95 -2.09 -11.54
C SER A 65 -12.92 -3.59 -11.26
#